data_AF-A0A933H9A3-F1
#
_entry.id   AF-A0A933H9A3-F1
#
_cell.length_a   1.000
_cell.length_b   1.000
_cell.length_c   1.000
_cell.angle_alpha   90.00
_cell.angle_beta   90.00
_cell.angle_gamma   90.00
#
_symmetry.space_group_name_H-M   'P 1'
#
loop_
_entity.id
_entity.type
_entity.pdbx_description
1 polymer ?
#
loop_
_entity_poly.entity_id
_entity_poly.type
_entity_poly.pdbx_seq_one_letter_code
_entity_poly.pdbx_strand_id
1 'polypeptide(L)' 'PIGDNFTMGPADALRAVKLIRPTHVIPLHYSTWDLIKQDANAWAKDVEAQTKTKAHVLKPGESFALG' A
#
# COMPACT_ATOMS: atom_id res chain seq x y z
N PRO A 1 -4.77 -3.52 0.26
CA PRO A 1 -5.47 -2.77 -0.82
C PRO A 1 -5.48 -1.29 -0.45
N ILE A 2 -5.49 -0.38 -1.42
CA ILE A 2 -5.60 1.07 -1.16
C ILE A 2 -6.70 1.75 -2.00
N GLY A 3 -7.58 0.99 -2.65
CA GLY A 3 -8.50 1.50 -3.68
C GLY A 3 -9.74 2.27 -3.20
N ASP A 4 -10.01 2.32 -1.89
CA ASP A 4 -11.11 3.07 -1.24
C ASP A 4 -12.55 2.62 -1.60
N ASN A 5 -13.01 2.84 -2.83
CA ASN A 5 -14.43 2.67 -3.18
C ASN A 5 -15.00 1.27 -2.93
N PHE A 6 -14.18 0.21 -3.10
CA PHE A 6 -14.58 -1.19 -2.90
C PHE A 6 -13.71 -1.93 -1.85
N THR A 7 -12.65 -1.29 -1.36
CA THR A 7 -11.64 -1.88 -0.46
C THR A 7 -11.11 -0.76 0.43
N MET A 8 -10.29 -1.03 1.45
CA MET A 8 -9.66 0.07 2.22
C MET A 8 -9.03 1.15 1.33
N GLY A 9 -9.25 2.42 1.67
CA GLY A 9 -8.50 3.55 1.12
C GLY A 9 -7.09 3.65 1.73
N PRO A 10 -6.25 4.61 1.28
CA PRO A 10 -4.88 4.76 1.75
C PRO A 10 -4.77 4.95 3.27
N ALA A 11 -5.67 5.76 3.87
CA ALA A 11 -5.68 6.03 5.31
C ALA A 11 -6.01 4.77 6.14
N ASP A 12 -7.03 4.03 5.73
CA ASP A 12 -7.42 2.78 6.41
C ASP A 12 -6.38 1.68 6.22
N ALA A 13 -5.75 1.61 5.05
CA ALA A 13 -4.64 0.69 4.79
C ALA A 13 -3.43 1.00 5.67
N LEU A 14 -3.08 2.28 5.87
CA LEU A 14 -2.04 2.68 6.82
C LEU A 14 -2.40 2.29 8.26
N ARG A 15 -3.67 2.48 8.66
CA ARG A 15 -4.15 2.03 9.97
C ARG A 15 -4.00 0.52 10.14
N ALA A 16 -4.32 -0.26 9.10
CA ALA A 16 -4.12 -1.72 9.10
C ALA A 16 -2.64 -2.09 9.23
N VAL A 17 -1.74 -1.39 8.54
CA VAL A 17 -0.28 -1.60 8.68
C VAL A 17 0.18 -1.33 10.11
N LYS A 18 -0.29 -0.25 10.75
CA LYS A 18 0.02 0.06 12.17
C LYS A 18 -0.47 -1.02 13.14
N LEU A 19 -1.60 -1.66 12.84
CA LEU A 19 -2.17 -2.73 13.65
C LEU A 19 -1.39 -4.04 13.49
N ILE A 20 -1.13 -4.44 12.25
CA ILE A 20 -0.49 -5.73 11.91
C ILE A 20 1.02 -5.69 12.18
N ARG A 21 1.66 -4.52 11.99
CA ARG A 21 3.11 -4.29 12.12
C ARG A 21 3.96 -5.27 11.28
N PRO A 22 3.68 -5.44 9.97
CA PRO A 22 4.45 -6.34 9.14
C PRO A 22 5.87 -5.79 8.89
N THR A 23 6.82 -6.66 8.53
CA THR A 23 8.16 -6.22 8.10
C THR A 23 8.12 -5.60 6.69
N HIS A 24 7.29 -6.15 5.81
CA HIS A 24 7.14 -5.72 4.41
C HIS A 24 5.66 -5.55 4.07
N VAL A 25 5.32 -4.53 3.27
CA VAL A 25 3.97 -4.37 2.71
C VAL A 25 4.05 -3.94 1.25
N ILE A 26 3.13 -4.44 0.44
CA ILE A 26 2.95 -4.06 -0.97
C ILE A 26 1.53 -3.50 -1.12
N PRO A 27 1.32 -2.26 -1.62
CA PRO A 27 -0.01 -1.77 -1.93
C PRO A 27 -0.56 -2.48 -3.16
N LEU A 28 -1.87 -2.72 -3.16
CA LEU A 28 -2.58 -3.51 -4.18
C LEU A 28 -3.95 -2.88 -4.46
N HIS A 29 -4.60 -3.30 -5.54
CA HIS A 29 -5.98 -2.96 -5.87
C HIS A 29 -6.22 -1.42 -5.93
N TYR A 30 -5.46 -0.75 -6.79
CA TYR A 30 -5.55 0.69 -7.03
C TYR A 30 -5.25 0.99 -8.50
N SER A 31 -5.72 2.14 -9.00
CA SER A 31 -5.43 2.68 -10.33
C SER A 31 -5.66 1.74 -11.51
N THR A 32 -6.48 0.69 -11.36
CA THR A 32 -6.95 -0.14 -12.49
C THR A 32 -8.09 0.55 -13.26
N TRP A 33 -8.85 1.42 -12.57
CA TRP A 33 -9.88 2.29 -13.11
C TRP A 33 -9.83 3.66 -12.42
N ASP A 34 -10.38 4.70 -13.05
CA ASP A 34 -10.39 6.07 -12.51
C ASP A 34 -11.05 6.16 -11.13
N LEU A 35 -12.10 5.36 -10.89
CA LEU A 35 -12.84 5.32 -9.63
C LEU A 35 -11.98 4.90 -8.42
N ILE A 36 -10.88 4.18 -8.66
CA ILE A 36 -9.95 3.73 -7.63
C ILE A 36 -8.53 4.30 -7.83
N LYS A 37 -8.43 5.45 -8.50
CA LYS A 37 -7.14 6.12 -8.75
C LYS A 37 -6.55 6.61 -7.43
N GLN A 38 -5.32 6.18 -7.13
CA GLN A 38 -4.64 6.49 -5.87
C GLN A 38 -3.15 6.72 -6.11
N ASP A 39 -2.51 7.53 -5.26
CA ASP A 39 -1.06 7.72 -5.25
C ASP A 39 -0.40 6.72 -4.29
N ALA A 40 0.05 5.59 -4.85
CA ALA A 40 0.74 4.55 -4.08
C ALA A 40 2.10 4.99 -3.53
N ASN A 41 2.78 5.95 -4.18
CA ASN A 41 4.08 6.44 -3.71
C ASN A 41 3.90 7.37 -2.51
N ALA A 42 2.88 8.23 -2.51
CA ALA A 42 2.52 9.03 -1.35
C ALA A 42 2.14 8.12 -0.16
N TRP A 43 1.31 7.10 -0.40
CA TRP A 43 0.95 6.14 0.65
C TRP A 43 2.16 5.38 1.21
N ALA A 44 3.09 4.94 0.35
CA ALA A 44 4.29 4.25 0.79
C ALA A 44 5.17 5.14 1.69
N LYS A 45 5.35 6.42 1.32
CA LYS A 45 6.04 7.40 2.16
C LYS A 45 5.39 7.56 3.53
N ASP A 46 4.06 7.60 3.59
CA ASP A 46 3.34 7.71 4.87
C ASP A 46 3.52 6.46 5.76
N VAL A 47 3.52 5.27 5.16
CA VAL A 47 3.78 4.00 5.86
C VAL A 47 5.18 3.99 6.48
N GLU A 48 6.19 4.34 5.70
CA GLU A 48 7.59 4.33 6.14
C GLU A 48 7.90 5.46 7.13
N ALA A 49 7.23 6.61 7.01
CA ALA A 49 7.37 7.71 7.96
C ALA A 49 6.75 7.41 9.34
N GLN A 50 5.72 6.56 9.38
CA GLN A 50 4.91 6.36 10.59
C GLN A 50 5.07 4.97 11.21
N THR A 51 5.81 4.07 10.57
CA THR A 51 6.00 2.69 11.04
C THR A 51 7.40 2.19 10.71
N LYS A 52 7.78 1.01 11.23
CA LYS A 52 9.02 0.33 10.85
C LYS A 52 8.86 -0.58 9.61
N THR A 53 7.68 -0.58 9.01
CA THR A 53 7.35 -1.40 7.83
C THR A 53 8.06 -0.84 6.60
N LYS A 54 8.65 -1.70 5.78
CA LYS A 54 9.14 -1.32 4.44
C LYS A 54 8.02 -1.44 3.41
N ALA A 55 7.73 -0.37 2.67
CA ALA A 55 6.66 -0.35 1.66
C ALA A 55 7.25 -0.49 0.25
N HIS A 56 6.77 -1.49 -0.50
CA HIS A 56 7.27 -1.82 -1.84
C HIS A 56 6.19 -1.53 -2.87
N VAL A 57 6.30 -0.43 -3.61
CA VAL A 57 5.38 -0.11 -4.70
C VAL A 57 5.85 -0.82 -5.97
N LEU A 58 5.19 -1.92 -6.30
CA LEU A 58 5.50 -2.71 -7.50
C LEU A 58 4.55 -2.34 -8.64
N LYS A 59 5.11 -2.19 -9.85
CA LYS A 59 4.32 -2.11 -11.08
C LYS A 59 3.81 -3.49 -11.47
N PRO A 60 2.70 -3.58 -12.23
CA PRO A 60 2.25 -4.86 -12.80
C PRO A 60 3.37 -5.56 -13.56
N GLY A 61 3.64 -6.82 -13.19
CA GLY A 61 4.72 -7.64 -13.77
C GLY A 61 6.04 -7.62 -12.99
N GLU A 62 6.22 -6.71 -12.03
CA GLU A 62 7.38 -6.74 -11.13
C GLU A 62 7.22 -7.81 -10.04
N SER A 63 8.32 -8.19 -9.40
CA SER A 63 8.36 -9.22 -8.37
C SER A 63 9.18 -8.77 -7.17
N PHE A 64 8.82 -9.30 -6.00
CA PHE A 64 9.56 -9.11 -4.75
C PHE A 64 9.84 -10.49 -4.14
N ALA A 65 11.09 -10.72 -3.73
CA ALA A 65 11.52 -11.97 -3.11
C ALA A 65 11.94 -11.73 -1.66
N LEU A 66 11.65 -12.70 -0.80
CA LEU A 66 12.19 -12.76 0.55
C LEU A 66 13.45 -13.63 0.52
N GLY A 67 14.50 -13.15 1.19
CA GLY A 67 15.73 -13.93 1.39
C GLY A 67 15.55 -15.06 2.38
#